data_AF-A0A2N6D9H7-F1
#
_entry.id   AF-A0A2N6D9H7-F1
#
_cell.length_a   1.000
_cell.length_b   1.000
_cell.length_c   1.000
_cell.angle_alpha   90.00
_cell.angle_beta   90.00
_cell.angle_gamma   90.00
#
_symmetry.space_group_name_H-M   'P 1'
#
loop_
_entity.id
_entity.type
_entity.pdbx_description
1 polymer ?
#
loop_
_entity_poly.entity_id
_entity_poly.type
_entity_poly.pdbx_seq_one_letter_code
_entity_poly.pdbx_strand_id
1 'polypeptide(L)'
;MPEKMMGFFQSIIVITIFFAGSLQSFAHEDDYIVGLSAFRDGLYEISAPSLETYLQGETEKRKANYSHYLLYRIYMQAENSQKALEHLDTIDNVSDRRFDREIMSRDKMQLLAETSCSRASNYLKQSSDEVVINYFLDSKCEPDKSDAEHILKNTSKDDIKLKLVSKFSKDTTLTASVFDGMELEKLDDNSKKYFALYFYKNGDLERFAKVREVYEDSDVIGLELDSMWQNGDKDAFISGFTKYNDKYELAGANACRAIDVYKNKGIEFDCDLVNECMQGYSVEFVKVKGACLVKQGNKKQITEFIDSLKSTIFPGMCGYGEYVFYNELYAGVSQDKFYQCDEKYKFADILMSKKQYQSVVNMFFKKPKDMDKYYTASALRGLGKTKAANNIADAISDEELKAKYKGGV
;
A
#
# COMPACT_ATOMS: atom_id res chain seq x y z
N MET A 1 -63.07 59.59 81.59
CA MET A 1 -62.95 60.88 80.89
C MET A 1 -61.61 61.49 81.26
N PRO A 2 -60.81 62.05 80.33
CA PRO A 2 -60.90 61.97 78.86
C PRO A 2 -59.57 61.60 78.14
N GLU A 3 -59.72 61.11 76.89
CA GLU A 3 -58.93 61.40 75.66
C GLU A 3 -57.42 61.05 75.59
N LYS A 4 -56.81 60.47 74.54
CA LYS A 4 -57.03 60.29 73.07
C LYS A 4 -56.26 59.00 72.65
N MET A 5 -56.76 58.12 71.78
CA MET A 5 -56.80 58.14 70.30
C MET A 5 -55.45 57.92 69.57
N MET A 6 -55.44 56.93 68.65
CA MET A 6 -54.47 56.56 67.59
C MET A 6 -53.11 56.02 68.07
N GLY A 7 -52.60 54.85 67.68
CA GLY A 7 -52.78 54.06 66.47
C GLY A 7 -51.41 53.90 65.79
N PHE A 8 -51.15 52.71 65.23
CA PHE A 8 -50.05 52.30 64.34
C PHE A 8 -48.81 51.60 64.93
N PHE A 9 -48.74 50.29 64.62
CA PHE A 9 -47.58 49.57 64.11
C PHE A 9 -46.23 50.27 64.21
N GLN A 10 -45.41 49.88 65.19
CA GLN A 10 -43.94 49.94 65.07
C GLN A 10 -43.30 49.06 66.16
N SER A 11 -43.57 47.76 66.07
CA SER A 11 -42.73 46.75 66.69
C SER A 11 -41.56 46.44 65.75
N ILE A 12 -40.33 46.48 66.30
CA ILE A 12 -39.12 45.83 65.77
C ILE A 12 -38.44 46.57 64.59
N ILE A 13 -37.70 47.65 64.89
CA ILE A 13 -36.53 48.07 64.09
C ILE A 13 -35.43 48.54 65.05
N VAL A 14 -34.78 47.61 65.77
CA VAL A 14 -33.46 47.87 66.42
C VAL A 14 -32.55 46.62 66.47
N ILE A 15 -32.98 45.40 66.11
CA ILE A 15 -32.12 44.19 66.17
C ILE A 15 -32.10 43.44 64.83
N THR A 16 -31.80 44.14 63.74
CA THR A 16 -31.56 43.48 62.44
C THR A 16 -30.49 44.17 61.58
N ILE A 17 -29.61 44.98 62.18
CA ILE A 17 -28.46 45.60 61.50
C ILE A 17 -27.16 45.36 62.29
N PHE A 18 -27.04 44.20 62.95
CA PHE A 18 -25.77 43.73 63.53
C PHE A 18 -25.43 42.26 63.18
N PHE A 19 -26.17 41.67 62.25
CA PHE A 19 -25.90 40.33 61.68
C PHE A 19 -25.54 40.38 60.18
N ALA A 20 -25.08 41.53 59.67
CA ALA A 20 -24.51 41.67 58.33
C ALA A 20 -22.98 41.51 58.30
N GLY A 21 -22.38 40.87 59.32
CA GLY A 21 -20.93 40.83 59.54
C GLY A 21 -20.31 39.44 59.75
N SER A 22 -21.00 38.34 59.42
CA SER A 22 -20.44 36.98 59.55
C SER A 22 -21.16 35.94 58.68
N LEU A 23 -21.31 36.21 57.38
CA LEU A 23 -21.48 35.18 56.36
C LEU A 23 -20.22 35.12 55.49
N GLN A 24 -19.13 34.72 56.10
CA GLN A 24 -18.02 34.08 55.40
C GLN A 24 -17.82 32.71 56.08
N SER A 25 -17.58 31.67 55.29
CA SER A 25 -17.44 30.24 55.67
C SER A 25 -18.78 29.52 55.89
N PHE A 26 -19.12 28.42 55.19
CA PHE A 26 -18.35 27.17 54.99
C PHE A 26 -18.58 26.45 53.64
N ALA A 27 -18.92 27.16 52.55
CA ALA A 27 -19.18 26.50 51.25
C ALA A 27 -17.94 25.82 50.62
N HIS A 28 -16.72 26.31 50.92
CA HIS A 28 -15.52 25.85 50.23
C HIS A 28 -15.16 24.39 50.50
N GLU A 29 -15.17 23.91 51.74
CA GLU A 29 -14.79 22.52 52.02
C GLU A 29 -15.84 21.53 51.46
N ASP A 30 -17.13 21.89 51.49
CA ASP A 30 -18.22 21.07 50.95
C ASP A 30 -18.08 20.91 49.43
N ASP A 31 -17.77 21.98 48.70
CA ASP A 31 -17.52 21.94 47.25
C ASP A 31 -16.34 21.03 46.88
N TYR A 32 -15.29 21.01 47.70
CA TYR A 32 -14.17 20.08 47.52
C TYR A 32 -14.61 18.63 47.70
N ILE A 33 -15.33 18.31 48.78
CA ILE A 33 -15.76 16.94 49.07
C ILE A 33 -16.78 16.44 48.03
N VAL A 34 -17.71 17.29 47.61
CA VAL A 34 -18.65 17.00 46.51
C VAL A 34 -17.87 16.76 45.22
N GLY A 35 -16.93 17.65 44.88
CA GLY A 35 -16.09 17.54 43.69
C GLY A 35 -15.28 16.23 43.65
N LEU A 36 -14.65 15.85 44.77
CA LEU A 36 -13.91 14.59 44.91
C LEU A 36 -14.79 13.36 44.75
N SER A 37 -15.95 13.36 45.41
CA SER A 37 -16.87 12.23 45.40
C SER A 37 -17.45 12.03 44.00
N ALA A 38 -17.90 13.12 43.37
CA ALA A 38 -18.38 13.11 42.00
C ALA A 38 -17.30 12.66 41.00
N PHE A 39 -16.04 13.09 41.17
CA PHE A 39 -14.93 12.62 40.33
C PHE A 39 -14.75 11.10 40.43
N ARG A 40 -14.72 10.58 41.67
CA ARG A 40 -14.56 9.14 41.92
C ARG A 40 -15.70 8.32 41.30
N ASP A 41 -16.90 8.87 41.32
CA ASP A 41 -18.11 8.22 40.81
C ASP A 41 -18.30 8.46 39.29
N GLY A 42 -17.37 9.16 38.63
CA GLY A 42 -17.37 9.42 37.18
C GLY A 42 -18.32 10.52 36.71
N LEU A 43 -18.90 11.29 37.64
CA LEU A 43 -19.86 12.37 37.39
C LEU A 43 -19.14 13.70 37.14
N TYR A 44 -18.42 13.79 36.03
CA TYR A 44 -17.51 14.91 35.74
C TYR A 44 -18.21 16.25 35.51
N GLU A 45 -19.46 16.22 35.03
CA GLU A 45 -20.34 17.38 34.88
C GLU A 45 -20.75 18.00 36.22
N ILE A 46 -20.70 17.23 37.32
CA ILE A 46 -20.91 17.71 38.68
C ILE A 46 -19.55 18.05 39.32
N SER A 47 -18.55 17.20 39.11
CA SER A 47 -17.22 17.37 39.70
C SER A 47 -16.54 18.66 39.27
N ALA A 48 -16.54 18.97 37.97
CA ALA A 48 -15.86 20.16 37.44
C ALA A 48 -16.36 21.48 38.04
N PRO A 49 -17.67 21.84 37.99
CA PRO A 49 -18.13 23.09 38.57
C PRO A 49 -17.89 23.17 40.08
N SER A 50 -18.06 22.08 40.84
CA SER A 50 -17.75 22.07 42.28
C SER A 50 -16.28 22.34 42.57
N LEU A 51 -15.36 21.69 41.82
CA LEU A 51 -13.92 21.93 41.99
C LEU A 51 -13.49 23.33 41.50
N GLU A 52 -14.13 23.90 40.48
CA GLU A 52 -13.91 25.30 40.05
C GLU A 52 -14.37 26.28 41.12
N THR A 53 -15.57 26.09 41.69
CA THR A 53 -16.09 26.93 42.79
C THR A 53 -15.21 26.84 44.03
N TYR A 54 -14.73 25.64 44.36
CA TYR A 54 -13.77 25.44 45.43
C TYR A 54 -12.51 26.31 45.26
N LEU A 55 -11.91 26.31 44.07
CA LEU A 55 -10.69 27.07 43.78
C LEU A 55 -10.84 28.59 43.89
N GLN A 56 -12.07 29.13 43.85
CA GLN A 56 -12.29 30.59 43.92
C GLN A 56 -12.05 31.21 45.30
N GLY A 57 -12.05 30.42 46.37
CA GLY A 57 -11.82 30.91 47.74
C GLY A 57 -10.91 30.05 48.60
N GLU A 58 -10.12 29.17 47.98
CA GLU A 58 -9.27 28.23 48.69
C GLU A 58 -7.97 28.85 49.25
N THR A 59 -7.50 28.35 50.40
CA THR A 59 -6.25 28.79 51.05
C THR A 59 -5.25 27.66 51.32
N GLU A 60 -5.71 26.41 51.39
CA GLU A 60 -4.97 25.15 51.51
C GLU A 60 -4.41 24.69 50.16
N LYS A 61 -3.15 25.05 49.93
CA LYS A 61 -2.38 24.74 48.72
C LYS A 61 -2.44 23.27 48.28
N ARG A 62 -2.44 22.32 49.22
CA ARG A 62 -2.39 20.88 48.90
C ARG A 62 -3.70 20.37 48.29
N LYS A 63 -4.84 20.88 48.75
CA LYS A 63 -6.14 20.54 48.19
C LYS A 63 -6.36 21.28 46.88
N ALA A 64 -6.02 22.57 46.81
CA ALA A 64 -6.04 23.34 45.56
C ALA A 64 -5.26 22.63 44.44
N ASN A 65 -4.01 22.21 44.71
CA ASN A 65 -3.20 21.47 43.74
C ASN A 65 -3.86 20.17 43.26
N TYR A 66 -4.50 19.43 44.17
CA TYR A 66 -5.20 18.21 43.78
C TYR A 66 -6.48 18.49 42.98
N SER A 67 -7.20 19.56 43.31
CA SER A 67 -8.35 20.01 42.52
C SER A 67 -7.94 20.40 41.10
N HIS A 68 -6.84 21.14 40.93
CA HIS A 68 -6.25 21.38 39.60
C HIS A 68 -5.90 20.07 38.87
N TYR A 69 -5.37 19.07 39.58
CA TYR A 69 -5.06 17.78 38.97
C TYR A 69 -6.32 17.07 38.45
N LEU A 70 -7.37 17.03 39.26
CA LEU A 70 -8.64 16.41 38.84
C LEU A 70 -9.30 17.20 37.71
N LEU A 71 -9.33 18.53 37.80
CA LEU A 71 -9.88 19.39 36.76
C LEU A 71 -9.17 19.22 35.42
N TYR A 72 -7.83 19.14 35.40
CA TYR A 72 -7.11 18.86 34.15
C TYR A 72 -7.56 17.52 33.54
N ARG A 73 -7.69 16.47 34.36
CA ARG A 73 -8.14 15.14 33.91
C ARG A 73 -9.57 15.17 33.37
N ILE A 74 -10.47 15.89 34.04
CA ILE A 74 -11.84 16.08 33.59
C ILE A 74 -11.84 16.79 32.22
N TYR A 75 -11.11 17.90 32.09
CA TYR A 75 -11.11 18.68 30.86
C TYR A 75 -10.39 17.98 29.70
N MET A 76 -9.40 17.13 29.98
CA MET A 76 -8.84 16.20 28.99
C MET A 76 -9.92 15.27 28.44
N GLN A 77 -10.74 14.67 29.30
CA GLN A 77 -11.82 13.78 28.88
C GLN A 77 -12.96 14.51 28.16
N ALA A 78 -13.18 15.79 28.48
CA ALA A 78 -14.15 16.64 27.80
C ALA A 78 -13.60 17.29 26.51
N GLU A 79 -12.40 16.90 26.05
CA GLU A 79 -11.72 17.46 24.88
C GLU A 79 -11.55 18.99 24.93
N ASN A 80 -11.50 19.56 26.14
CA ASN A 80 -11.29 20.99 26.36
C ASN A 80 -9.81 21.27 26.63
N SER A 81 -9.00 21.25 25.56
CA SER A 81 -7.55 21.36 25.66
C SER A 81 -7.08 22.66 26.31
N GLN A 82 -7.83 23.76 26.15
CA GLN A 82 -7.46 25.05 26.76
C GLN A 82 -7.58 25.00 28.29
N LYS A 83 -8.72 24.57 28.83
CA LYS A 83 -8.91 24.47 30.29
C LYS A 83 -8.02 23.38 30.88
N ALA A 84 -7.88 22.25 30.20
CA ALA A 84 -6.98 21.18 30.64
C ALA A 84 -5.55 21.70 30.81
N LEU A 85 -5.04 22.44 29.82
CA LEU A 85 -3.68 23.00 29.87
C LEU A 85 -3.53 24.06 30.97
N GLU A 86 -4.53 24.92 31.17
CA GLU A 86 -4.53 25.93 32.24
C GLU A 86 -4.37 25.29 33.64
N HIS A 87 -5.17 24.26 33.93
CA HIS A 87 -5.06 23.57 35.22
C HIS A 87 -3.75 22.78 35.32
N LEU A 88 -3.29 22.15 34.24
CA LEU A 88 -2.05 21.38 34.21
C LEU A 88 -0.81 22.26 34.42
N ASP A 89 -0.73 23.43 33.76
CA ASP A 89 0.38 24.37 33.90
C ASP A 89 0.51 24.89 35.34
N THR A 90 -0.61 25.04 36.06
CA THR A 90 -0.61 25.43 37.48
C THR A 90 0.09 24.41 38.39
N ILE A 91 0.09 23.12 38.02
CA ILE A 91 0.59 22.02 38.87
C ILE A 91 1.80 21.27 38.29
N ASP A 92 2.32 21.69 37.15
CA ASP A 92 3.40 20.99 36.46
C ASP A 92 4.64 20.79 37.36
N ASN A 93 5.05 21.85 38.07
CA ASN A 93 6.21 21.83 38.95
C ASN A 93 5.93 21.37 40.41
N VAL A 94 4.76 20.78 40.70
CA VAL A 94 4.27 20.71 42.08
C VAL A 94 4.69 19.53 42.98
N SER A 95 5.25 18.40 42.58
CA SER A 95 5.60 17.28 43.52
C SER A 95 4.50 16.89 44.53
N ASP A 96 3.51 16.13 44.05
CA ASP A 96 2.52 15.46 44.89
C ASP A 96 2.49 13.97 44.50
N ARG A 97 2.57 13.07 45.48
CA ARG A 97 2.57 11.61 45.25
C ARG A 97 1.31 11.08 44.56
N ARG A 98 0.23 11.86 44.55
CA ARG A 98 -1.03 11.52 43.87
C ARG A 98 -0.95 11.79 42.36
N PHE A 99 0.05 12.55 41.92
CA PHE A 99 0.21 12.93 40.52
C PHE A 99 1.02 11.87 39.78
N ASP A 100 0.44 11.35 38.71
CA ASP A 100 1.17 10.55 37.74
C ASP A 100 1.99 11.48 36.82
N ARG A 101 3.29 11.58 37.09
CA ARG A 101 4.17 12.54 36.40
C ARG A 101 4.43 12.17 34.95
N GLU A 102 4.56 10.90 34.64
CA GLU A 102 4.78 10.42 33.27
C GLU A 102 3.55 10.74 32.41
N ILE A 103 2.35 10.45 32.93
CA ILE A 103 1.09 10.80 32.27
C ILE A 103 0.95 12.33 32.12
N MET A 104 1.27 13.11 33.15
CA MET A 104 1.18 14.57 33.06
C MET A 104 2.10 15.14 31.98
N SER A 105 3.35 14.69 31.89
CA SER A 105 4.30 15.17 30.88
C SER A 105 3.85 14.81 29.46
N ARG A 106 3.33 13.59 29.30
CA ARG A 106 2.71 13.12 28.06
C ARG A 106 1.50 13.97 27.66
N ASP A 107 0.55 14.14 28.57
CA ASP A 107 -0.69 14.89 28.35
C ASP A 107 -0.37 16.37 28.05
N LYS A 108 0.62 16.94 28.74
CA LYS A 108 1.10 18.30 28.46
C LYS A 108 1.63 18.42 27.03
N MET A 109 2.46 17.48 26.58
CA MET A 109 2.94 17.48 25.19
C MET A 109 1.78 17.37 24.19
N GLN A 110 0.81 16.48 24.45
CA GLN A 110 -0.38 16.35 23.61
C GLN A 110 -1.15 17.67 23.50
N LEU A 111 -1.51 18.28 24.65
CA LEU A 111 -2.23 19.54 24.72
C LEU A 111 -1.50 20.68 24.01
N LEU A 112 -0.18 20.76 24.18
CA LEU A 112 0.65 21.76 23.52
C LEU A 112 0.72 21.52 22.01
N ALA A 113 0.87 20.27 21.55
CA ALA A 113 0.91 19.96 20.12
C ALA A 113 -0.43 20.23 19.43
N GLU A 114 -1.54 20.10 20.14
CA GLU A 114 -2.87 20.45 19.64
C GLU A 114 -3.06 21.97 19.50
N THR A 115 -2.61 22.74 20.48
CA THR A 115 -2.88 24.18 20.62
C THR A 115 -1.81 25.08 20.00
N SER A 116 -0.52 24.73 20.12
CA SER A 116 0.60 25.52 19.61
C SER A 116 1.89 24.69 19.44
N CYS A 117 2.25 24.38 18.19
CA CYS A 117 3.48 23.65 17.90
C CYS A 117 4.75 24.36 18.36
N SER A 118 4.77 25.70 18.41
CA SER A 118 5.92 26.43 18.97
C SER A 118 6.06 26.20 20.48
N ARG A 119 4.95 26.16 21.23
CA ARG A 119 5.00 25.82 22.66
C ARG A 119 5.36 24.36 22.88
N ALA A 120 4.89 23.45 22.02
CA ALA A 120 5.26 22.04 22.04
C ALA A 120 6.78 21.85 21.82
N SER A 121 7.35 22.48 20.78
CA SER A 121 8.81 22.48 20.53
C SER A 121 9.60 23.06 21.72
N ASN A 122 9.14 24.17 22.31
CA ASN A 122 9.79 24.72 23.50
C ASN A 122 9.75 23.76 24.70
N TYR A 123 8.62 23.07 24.91
CA TYR A 123 8.49 22.07 25.97
C TYR A 123 9.36 20.83 25.71
N LEU A 124 9.43 20.36 24.47
CA LEU A 124 10.35 19.30 24.04
C LEU A 124 11.80 19.65 24.44
N LYS A 125 12.26 20.86 24.12
CA LYS A 125 13.63 21.35 24.42
C LYS A 125 13.94 21.48 25.92
N GLN A 126 12.91 21.54 26.76
CA GLN A 126 13.04 21.60 28.22
C GLN A 126 12.97 20.20 28.87
N SER A 127 12.52 19.19 28.12
CA SER A 127 12.39 17.82 28.60
C SER A 127 13.49 16.91 28.03
N SER A 128 13.87 15.90 28.81
CA SER A 128 14.69 14.76 28.34
C SER A 128 13.91 13.45 28.35
N ASP A 129 12.60 13.51 28.63
CA ASP A 129 11.74 12.34 28.74
C ASP A 129 11.41 11.79 27.35
N GLU A 130 11.70 10.50 27.15
CA GLU A 130 11.41 9.79 25.91
C GLU A 130 9.91 9.74 25.59
N VAL A 131 9.04 9.73 26.61
CA VAL A 131 7.57 9.77 26.40
C VAL A 131 7.16 11.08 25.74
N VAL A 132 7.76 12.19 26.17
CA VAL A 132 7.53 13.52 25.59
C VAL A 132 8.05 13.59 24.16
N ILE A 133 9.24 13.06 23.90
CA ILE A 133 9.83 12.97 22.56
C ILE A 133 8.93 12.16 21.62
N ASN A 134 8.51 10.97 22.05
CA ASN A 134 7.67 10.08 21.25
C ASN A 134 6.34 10.75 20.89
N TYR A 135 5.65 11.34 21.87
CA TYR A 135 4.39 12.04 21.61
C TYR A 135 4.56 13.22 20.67
N PHE A 136 5.64 13.99 20.80
CA PHE A 136 5.91 15.09 19.88
C PHE A 136 6.08 14.59 18.44
N LEU A 137 6.87 13.52 18.24
CA LEU A 137 7.10 12.93 16.91
C LEU A 137 5.83 12.30 16.31
N ASP A 138 4.95 11.73 17.14
CA ASP A 138 3.67 11.16 16.69
C ASP A 138 2.60 12.24 16.42
N SER A 139 2.86 13.48 16.85
CA SER A 139 1.93 14.59 16.66
C SER A 139 1.96 15.18 15.24
N LYS A 140 1.03 16.13 15.00
CA LYS A 140 0.96 16.95 13.77
C LYS A 140 2.05 18.02 13.69
N CYS A 141 2.81 18.26 14.75
CA CYS A 141 3.84 19.28 14.75
C CYS A 141 5.07 18.78 13.97
N GLU A 142 5.56 19.63 13.07
CA GLU A 142 6.76 19.34 12.31
C GLU A 142 7.98 19.78 13.11
N PRO A 143 8.92 18.86 13.42
CA PRO A 143 10.17 19.23 14.09
C PRO A 143 11.00 20.18 13.22
N ASP A 144 11.65 21.15 13.84
CA ASP A 144 12.72 21.94 13.22
C ASP A 144 14.11 21.33 13.46
N LYS A 145 15.16 21.91 12.88
CA LYS A 145 16.54 21.41 13.05
C LYS A 145 16.99 21.40 14.52
N SER A 146 16.57 22.38 15.32
CA SER A 146 16.91 22.44 16.74
C SER A 146 16.15 21.39 17.55
N ASP A 147 14.91 21.06 17.18
CA ASP A 147 14.18 19.91 17.73
C ASP A 147 14.91 18.60 17.43
N ALA A 148 15.34 18.42 16.18
CA ALA A 148 16.06 17.22 15.75
C ALA A 148 17.38 17.03 16.52
N GLU A 149 18.19 18.09 16.63
CA GLU A 149 19.43 18.08 17.43
C GLU A 149 19.18 17.70 18.89
N HIS A 150 18.12 18.27 19.49
CA HIS A 150 17.74 17.95 20.87
C HIS A 150 17.31 16.50 21.02
N ILE A 151 16.45 16.00 20.12
CA ILE A 151 15.99 14.60 20.14
C ILE A 151 17.17 13.65 20.00
N LEU A 152 18.04 13.83 19.01
CA LEU A 152 19.19 12.96 18.77
C LEU A 152 20.19 12.96 19.93
N LYS A 153 20.33 14.06 20.66
CA LYS A 153 21.18 14.14 21.85
C LYS A 153 20.62 13.36 23.04
N ASN A 154 19.29 13.23 23.15
CA ASN A 154 18.62 12.70 24.34
C ASN A 154 18.00 11.31 24.13
N THR A 155 18.09 10.71 22.94
CA THR A 155 17.62 9.34 22.70
C THR A 155 18.72 8.43 22.17
N SER A 156 18.74 7.20 22.68
CA SER A 156 19.57 6.12 22.11
C SER A 156 18.75 5.15 21.27
N LYS A 157 17.42 5.21 21.34
CA LYS A 157 16.52 4.22 20.73
C LYS A 157 16.32 4.47 19.25
N ASP A 158 16.47 3.42 18.45
CA ASP A 158 16.44 3.52 16.99
C ASP A 158 15.04 3.76 16.43
N ASP A 159 13.98 3.34 17.11
CA ASP A 159 12.59 3.62 16.74
C ASP A 159 12.27 5.13 16.79
N ILE A 160 12.74 5.82 17.83
CA ILE A 160 12.62 7.28 17.97
C ILE A 160 13.40 7.98 16.86
N LYS A 161 14.65 7.55 16.61
CA LYS A 161 15.47 8.11 15.54
C LYS A 161 14.84 7.89 14.16
N LEU A 162 14.24 6.72 13.92
CA LEU A 162 13.52 6.41 12.69
C LEU A 162 12.30 7.33 12.49
N LYS A 163 11.48 7.51 13.54
CA LYS A 163 10.35 8.45 13.51
C LYS A 163 10.84 9.87 13.18
N LEU A 164 11.93 10.31 13.78
CA LEU A 164 12.53 11.62 13.50
C LEU A 164 12.93 11.74 12.02
N VAL A 165 13.73 10.83 11.48
CA VAL A 165 14.16 10.93 10.06
C VAL A 165 12.99 10.80 9.08
N SER A 166 11.92 10.12 9.46
CA SER A 166 10.69 10.06 8.65
C SER A 166 10.03 11.45 8.48
N LYS A 167 10.06 12.30 9.52
CA LYS A 167 9.61 13.70 9.47
C LYS A 167 10.56 14.58 8.65
N PHE A 168 11.85 14.23 8.60
CA PHE A 168 12.87 14.89 7.80
C PHE A 168 13.20 14.17 6.49
N SER A 169 12.24 13.49 5.86
CA SER A 169 12.49 12.70 4.66
C SER A 169 13.13 13.47 3.48
N LYS A 170 13.04 14.80 3.47
CA LYS A 170 13.70 15.67 2.46
C LYS A 170 15.13 16.09 2.83
N ASP A 171 15.53 15.95 4.09
CA ASP A 171 16.88 16.24 4.56
C ASP A 171 17.74 14.96 4.48
N THR A 172 18.35 14.76 3.32
CA THR A 172 19.19 13.59 3.03
C THR A 172 20.42 13.53 3.92
N THR A 173 20.98 14.69 4.30
CA THR A 173 22.15 14.78 5.17
C THR A 173 21.83 14.30 6.59
N LEU A 174 20.72 14.77 7.17
CA LEU A 174 20.30 14.33 8.49
C LEU A 174 20.01 12.82 8.50
N THR A 175 19.24 12.34 7.51
CA THR A 175 18.88 10.93 7.42
C THR A 175 20.11 10.03 7.27
N ALA A 176 21.06 10.41 6.42
CA ALA A 176 22.33 9.70 6.26
C ALA A 176 23.14 9.67 7.56
N SER A 177 23.28 10.81 8.24
CA SER A 177 24.03 10.90 9.49
C SER A 177 23.41 10.05 10.61
N VAL A 178 22.09 10.00 10.70
CA VAL A 178 21.39 9.17 11.69
C VAL A 178 21.56 7.70 11.36
N PHE A 179 21.39 7.32 10.10
CA PHE A 179 21.56 5.95 9.63
C PHE A 179 22.98 5.42 9.88
N ASP A 180 24.02 6.20 9.58
CA ASP A 180 25.41 5.78 9.80
C ASP A 180 25.75 5.57 11.28
N GLY A 181 24.98 6.17 12.18
CA GLY A 181 25.11 5.98 13.63
C GLY A 181 24.26 4.84 14.20
N MET A 182 23.48 4.14 13.38
CA MET A 182 22.65 3.00 13.79
C MET A 182 23.38 1.67 13.58
N GLU A 183 23.06 0.68 14.42
CA GLU A 183 23.52 -0.70 14.23
C GLU A 183 22.50 -1.45 13.38
N LEU A 184 22.74 -1.45 12.07
CA LEU A 184 21.82 -1.90 11.05
C LEU A 184 21.29 -3.32 11.26
N GLU A 185 22.12 -4.24 11.75
CA GLU A 185 21.77 -5.63 12.03
C GLU A 185 20.71 -5.78 13.13
N LYS A 186 20.67 -4.83 14.08
CA LYS A 186 19.72 -4.82 15.20
C LYS A 186 18.38 -4.18 14.85
N LEU A 187 18.30 -3.45 13.73
CA LEU A 187 17.05 -2.86 13.28
C LEU A 187 16.04 -3.96 12.91
N ASP A 188 14.75 -3.67 13.09
CA ASP A 188 13.70 -4.53 12.55
C ASP A 188 13.61 -4.41 11.02
N ASP A 189 12.94 -5.38 10.41
CA ASP A 189 12.82 -5.49 8.95
C ASP A 189 12.08 -4.30 8.33
N ASN A 190 11.10 -3.71 9.02
CA ASN A 190 10.39 -2.53 8.54
C ASN A 190 11.31 -1.31 8.46
N SER A 191 12.18 -1.15 9.45
CA SER A 191 13.17 -0.08 9.52
C SER A 191 14.23 -0.24 8.43
N LYS A 192 14.74 -1.46 8.23
CA LYS A 192 15.67 -1.77 7.13
C LYS A 192 15.01 -1.50 5.77
N LYS A 193 13.78 -1.96 5.56
CA LYS A 193 13.01 -1.68 4.34
C LYS A 193 12.83 -0.18 4.09
N TYR A 194 12.49 0.58 5.13
CA TYR A 194 12.37 2.04 5.04
C TYR A 194 13.67 2.67 4.51
N PHE A 195 14.82 2.33 5.10
CA PHE A 195 16.11 2.88 4.68
C PHE A 195 16.50 2.44 3.27
N ALA A 196 16.26 1.18 2.89
CA ALA A 196 16.52 0.71 1.53
C ALA A 196 15.74 1.53 0.49
N LEU A 197 14.43 1.68 0.69
CA LEU A 197 13.57 2.47 -0.20
C LEU A 197 13.99 3.95 -0.21
N TYR A 198 14.32 4.50 0.96
CA TYR A 198 14.73 5.89 1.11
C TYR A 198 16.01 6.19 0.31
N PHE A 199 17.08 5.42 0.54
CA PHE A 199 18.37 5.67 -0.08
C PHE A 199 18.33 5.41 -1.58
N TYR A 200 17.63 4.36 -2.01
CA TYR A 200 17.43 4.12 -3.44
C TYR A 200 16.74 5.29 -4.14
N LYS A 201 15.60 5.75 -3.58
CA LYS A 201 14.81 6.86 -4.15
C LYS A 201 15.60 8.17 -4.23
N ASN A 202 16.53 8.40 -3.29
CA ASN A 202 17.37 9.58 -3.25
C ASN A 202 18.72 9.43 -3.98
N GLY A 203 18.99 8.27 -4.59
CA GLY A 203 20.22 8.00 -5.34
C GLY A 203 21.46 7.73 -4.50
N ASP A 204 21.33 7.52 -3.18
CA ASP A 204 22.43 7.12 -2.31
C ASP A 204 22.64 5.60 -2.37
N LEU A 205 23.23 5.15 -3.49
CA LEU A 205 23.42 3.73 -3.76
C LEU A 205 24.42 3.08 -2.79
N GLU A 206 25.32 3.85 -2.16
CA GLU A 206 26.26 3.32 -1.17
C GLU A 206 25.52 2.85 0.09
N ARG A 207 24.66 3.69 0.67
CA ARG A 207 23.87 3.28 1.85
C ARG A 207 22.79 2.28 1.51
N PHE A 208 22.20 2.36 0.32
CA PHE A 208 21.32 1.30 -0.17
C PHE A 208 22.03 -0.06 -0.17
N ALA A 209 23.27 -0.13 -0.68
CA ALA A 209 24.05 -1.36 -0.68
C ALA A 209 24.32 -1.90 0.74
N LYS A 210 24.63 -1.03 1.71
CA LYS A 210 24.78 -1.44 3.12
C LYS A 210 23.50 -2.10 3.67
N VAL A 211 22.33 -1.54 3.36
CA VAL A 211 21.05 -2.18 3.74
C VAL A 211 20.85 -3.52 3.02
N ARG A 212 21.22 -3.59 1.73
CA ARG A 212 21.11 -4.82 0.94
C ARG A 212 21.92 -5.99 1.49
N GLU A 213 23.07 -5.73 2.10
CA GLU A 213 23.93 -6.77 2.65
C GLU A 213 23.29 -7.57 3.80
N VAL A 214 22.32 -6.98 4.50
CA VAL A 214 21.75 -7.56 5.72
C VAL A 214 20.22 -7.68 5.70
N TYR A 215 19.55 -7.25 4.62
CA TYR A 215 18.09 -7.33 4.48
C TYR A 215 17.66 -7.59 3.04
N GLU A 216 16.84 -8.61 2.83
CA GLU A 216 16.26 -8.97 1.54
C GLU A 216 14.73 -9.10 1.63
N ASP A 217 14.02 -8.45 0.71
CA ASP A 217 12.63 -8.73 0.38
C ASP A 217 12.39 -8.48 -1.11
N SER A 218 11.18 -8.78 -1.61
CA SER A 218 10.83 -8.61 -3.02
C SER A 218 11.05 -7.19 -3.55
N ASP A 219 10.74 -6.16 -2.74
CA ASP A 219 10.86 -4.76 -3.16
C ASP A 219 12.33 -4.37 -3.25
N VAL A 220 13.09 -4.68 -2.20
CA VAL A 220 14.50 -4.32 -2.05
C VAL A 220 15.36 -5.04 -3.09
N ILE A 221 15.07 -6.31 -3.39
CA ILE A 221 15.69 -7.03 -4.50
C ILE A 221 15.27 -6.42 -5.84
N GLY A 222 14.00 -6.05 -6.00
CA GLY A 222 13.51 -5.36 -7.18
C GLY A 222 14.27 -4.06 -7.47
N LEU A 223 14.60 -3.28 -6.44
CA LEU A 223 15.40 -2.06 -6.55
C LEU A 223 16.86 -2.34 -6.94
N GLU A 224 17.48 -3.39 -6.39
CA GLU A 224 18.83 -3.79 -6.76
C GLU A 224 18.91 -4.16 -8.25
N LEU A 225 17.94 -4.96 -8.72
CA LEU A 225 17.81 -5.32 -10.14
C LEU A 225 17.55 -4.08 -11.01
N ASP A 226 16.72 -3.14 -10.55
CA ASP A 226 16.52 -1.88 -11.25
C ASP A 226 17.82 -1.08 -11.35
N SER A 227 18.62 -0.99 -10.28
CA SER A 227 19.93 -0.32 -10.29
C SER A 227 20.86 -0.89 -11.36
N MET A 228 21.01 -2.22 -11.39
CA MET A 228 21.84 -2.92 -12.40
C MET A 228 21.34 -2.62 -13.81
N TRP A 229 20.01 -2.64 -14.00
CA TRP A 229 19.40 -2.34 -15.29
C TRP A 229 19.70 -0.91 -15.76
N GLN A 230 19.53 0.08 -14.90
CA GLN A 230 19.75 1.51 -15.18
C GLN A 230 21.22 1.81 -15.46
N ASN A 231 22.14 1.16 -14.74
CA ASN A 231 23.58 1.30 -14.94
C ASN A 231 24.09 0.58 -16.20
N GLY A 232 23.22 -0.15 -16.91
CA GLY A 232 23.58 -0.86 -18.13
C GLY A 232 24.29 -2.20 -17.89
N ASP A 233 24.43 -2.64 -16.64
CA ASP A 233 25.04 -3.92 -16.29
C ASP A 233 24.04 -5.08 -16.47
N LYS A 234 23.84 -5.46 -17.73
CA LYS A 234 22.89 -6.51 -18.11
C LYS A 234 23.32 -7.90 -17.64
N ASP A 235 24.62 -8.11 -17.43
CA ASP A 235 25.17 -9.39 -16.96
C ASP A 235 24.88 -9.58 -15.47
N ALA A 236 25.15 -8.55 -14.65
CA ALA A 236 24.78 -8.55 -13.24
C ALA A 236 23.26 -8.66 -13.07
N PHE A 237 22.48 -7.91 -13.87
CA PHE A 237 21.02 -8.00 -13.84
C PHE A 237 20.52 -9.44 -14.06
N ILE A 238 20.99 -10.14 -15.10
CA ILE A 238 20.55 -11.52 -15.37
C ILE A 238 21.01 -12.49 -14.28
N SER A 239 22.24 -12.32 -13.77
CA SER A 239 22.75 -13.13 -12.67
C SER A 239 21.91 -12.97 -11.41
N GLY A 240 21.59 -11.71 -11.05
CA GLY A 240 20.71 -11.39 -9.93
C GLY A 240 19.29 -11.91 -10.14
N PHE A 241 18.71 -11.65 -11.31
CA PHE A 241 17.35 -12.12 -11.65
C PHE A 241 17.24 -13.64 -11.48
N THR A 242 18.17 -14.39 -12.04
CA THR A 242 18.20 -15.86 -11.92
C THR A 242 18.35 -16.34 -10.47
N LYS A 243 19.13 -15.62 -9.66
CA LYS A 243 19.33 -15.95 -8.23
C LYS A 243 18.06 -15.77 -7.39
N TYR A 244 17.21 -14.82 -7.77
CA TYR A 244 16.12 -14.33 -6.91
C TYR A 244 14.70 -14.60 -7.42
N ASN A 245 14.50 -14.85 -8.72
CA ASN A 245 13.16 -15.03 -9.30
C ASN A 245 12.36 -16.18 -8.67
N ASP A 246 13.03 -17.24 -8.25
CA ASP A 246 12.38 -18.38 -7.60
C ASP A 246 12.14 -18.17 -6.10
N LYS A 247 12.74 -17.13 -5.51
CA LYS A 247 12.68 -16.84 -4.05
C LYS A 247 11.69 -15.74 -3.71
N TYR A 248 11.54 -14.77 -4.59
CA TYR A 248 10.74 -13.57 -4.36
C TYR A 248 9.80 -13.33 -5.54
N GLU A 249 8.59 -12.85 -5.26
CA GLU A 249 7.67 -12.38 -6.29
C GLU A 249 8.17 -11.05 -6.85
N LEU A 250 8.92 -11.10 -7.96
CA LEU A 250 9.49 -9.92 -8.59
C LEU A 250 8.45 -9.24 -9.50
N ALA A 251 8.51 -7.90 -9.58
CA ALA A 251 7.67 -7.15 -10.49
C ALA A 251 7.86 -7.60 -11.95
N GLY A 252 6.76 -7.72 -12.71
CA GLY A 252 6.79 -8.19 -14.10
C GLY A 252 7.73 -7.41 -15.04
N ALA A 253 8.05 -6.16 -14.71
CA ALA A 253 9.07 -5.39 -15.43
C ALA A 253 10.45 -6.08 -15.43
N ASN A 254 10.82 -6.78 -14.34
CA ASN A 254 12.06 -7.54 -14.27
C ASN A 254 12.02 -8.76 -15.20
N ALA A 255 10.90 -9.48 -15.27
CA ALA A 255 10.70 -10.54 -16.25
C ALA A 255 10.82 -10.02 -17.69
N CYS A 256 10.22 -8.87 -18.00
CA CYS A 256 10.33 -8.26 -19.33
C CYS A 256 11.79 -7.90 -19.70
N ARG A 257 12.52 -7.31 -18.75
CA ARG A 257 13.95 -6.97 -18.92
C ARG A 257 14.80 -8.23 -19.12
N ALA A 258 14.51 -9.31 -18.39
CA ALA A 258 15.20 -10.58 -18.56
C ALA A 258 14.95 -11.18 -19.95
N ILE A 259 13.70 -11.20 -20.40
CA ILE A 259 13.33 -11.63 -21.76
C ILE A 259 14.09 -10.84 -22.83
N ASP A 260 14.20 -9.51 -22.67
CA ASP A 260 14.93 -8.66 -23.61
C ASP A 260 16.41 -9.04 -23.69
N VAL A 261 17.08 -9.22 -22.55
CA VAL A 261 18.49 -9.64 -22.53
C VAL A 261 18.66 -11.04 -23.13
N TYR A 262 17.80 -11.99 -22.81
CA TYR A 262 17.87 -13.35 -23.38
C TYR A 262 17.69 -13.32 -24.90
N LYS A 263 16.71 -12.56 -25.40
CA LYS A 263 16.50 -12.38 -26.85
C LYS A 263 17.73 -11.79 -27.53
N ASN A 264 18.29 -10.72 -26.97
CA ASN A 264 19.47 -10.04 -27.55
C ASN A 264 20.72 -10.92 -27.56
N LYS A 265 20.85 -11.84 -26.59
CA LYS A 265 21.95 -12.82 -26.52
C LYS A 265 21.66 -14.13 -27.25
N GLY A 266 20.47 -14.31 -27.81
CA GLY A 266 20.05 -15.56 -28.44
C GLY A 266 19.88 -16.74 -27.47
N ILE A 267 19.83 -16.48 -26.16
CA ILE A 267 19.70 -17.47 -25.10
C ILE A 267 18.23 -17.93 -25.02
N GLU A 268 18.01 -19.23 -24.83
CA GLU A 268 16.69 -19.78 -24.56
C GLU A 268 16.27 -19.48 -23.12
N PHE A 269 14.99 -19.17 -22.92
CA PHE A 269 14.42 -18.88 -21.61
C PHE A 269 13.05 -19.53 -21.49
N ASP A 270 12.58 -19.75 -20.27
CA ASP A 270 11.25 -20.30 -20.02
C ASP A 270 10.16 -19.37 -20.58
N CYS A 271 9.32 -19.89 -21.47
CA CYS A 271 8.25 -19.10 -22.09
C CYS A 271 7.15 -18.70 -21.10
N ASP A 272 7.09 -19.30 -19.90
CA ASP A 272 6.19 -18.84 -18.85
C ASP A 272 6.62 -17.53 -18.21
N LEU A 273 7.87 -17.11 -18.40
CA LEU A 273 8.35 -15.77 -18.04
C LEU A 273 7.56 -14.66 -18.78
N VAL A 274 6.98 -14.98 -19.94
CA VAL A 274 6.11 -14.04 -20.67
C VAL A 274 4.81 -13.76 -19.91
N ASN A 275 4.33 -14.71 -19.11
CA ASN A 275 3.14 -14.52 -18.26
C ASN A 275 3.42 -13.48 -17.17
N GLU A 276 4.62 -13.54 -16.57
CA GLU A 276 5.05 -12.60 -15.53
C GLU A 276 5.27 -11.19 -16.11
N CYS A 277 5.91 -11.11 -17.28
CA CYS A 277 6.15 -9.87 -17.99
C CYS A 277 4.84 -9.17 -18.43
N MET A 278 3.86 -9.94 -18.91
CA MET A 278 2.64 -9.43 -19.51
C MET A 278 1.41 -9.97 -18.80
N GLN A 279 0.90 -9.19 -17.83
CA GLN A 279 -0.26 -9.56 -17.00
C GLN A 279 -1.59 -9.66 -17.77
N GLY A 280 -1.64 -9.16 -19.02
CA GLY A 280 -2.85 -9.16 -19.86
C GLY A 280 -2.78 -10.15 -21.02
N TYR A 281 -3.72 -11.09 -21.07
CA TYR A 281 -3.94 -11.98 -22.23
C TYR A 281 -4.47 -11.17 -23.42
N SER A 282 -3.55 -10.65 -24.22
CA SER A 282 -3.78 -9.83 -25.42
C SER A 282 -3.24 -10.52 -26.67
N VAL A 283 -3.55 -9.96 -27.85
CA VAL A 283 -2.96 -10.42 -29.12
C VAL A 283 -1.43 -10.33 -29.09
N GLU A 284 -0.87 -9.28 -28.49
CA GLU A 284 0.58 -9.11 -28.37
C GLU A 284 1.19 -10.13 -27.42
N PHE A 285 0.55 -10.42 -26.28
CA PHE A 285 0.97 -11.51 -25.40
C PHE A 285 1.05 -12.84 -26.16
N VAL A 286 0.02 -13.16 -26.93
CA VAL A 286 -0.03 -14.39 -27.73
C VAL A 286 1.10 -14.43 -28.75
N LYS A 287 1.39 -13.31 -29.41
CA LYS A 287 2.47 -13.20 -30.37
C LYS A 287 3.84 -13.46 -29.72
N VAL A 288 4.12 -12.82 -28.58
CA VAL A 288 5.40 -12.95 -27.87
C VAL A 288 5.58 -14.37 -27.30
N LYS A 289 4.56 -14.90 -26.59
CA LYS A 289 4.62 -16.25 -26.03
C LYS A 289 4.65 -17.32 -27.10
N GLY A 290 3.85 -17.16 -28.16
CA GLY A 290 3.85 -18.02 -29.34
C GLY A 290 5.21 -18.09 -30.01
N ALA A 291 5.88 -16.96 -30.22
CA ALA A 291 7.23 -16.92 -30.78
C ALA A 291 8.24 -17.71 -29.94
N CYS A 292 8.18 -17.56 -28.61
CA CYS A 292 9.05 -18.28 -27.68
C CYS A 292 8.84 -19.79 -27.78
N LEU A 293 7.58 -20.25 -27.66
CA LEU A 293 7.23 -21.66 -27.69
C LEU A 293 7.58 -22.30 -29.03
N VAL A 294 7.31 -21.60 -30.14
CA VAL A 294 7.64 -22.07 -31.49
C VAL A 294 9.15 -22.21 -31.67
N LYS A 295 9.96 -21.27 -31.17
CA LYS A 295 11.43 -21.35 -31.22
C LYS A 295 11.96 -22.57 -30.45
N GLN A 296 11.39 -22.87 -29.28
CA GLN A 296 11.77 -24.05 -28.49
C GLN A 296 11.32 -25.38 -29.13
N GLY A 297 10.34 -25.37 -30.03
CA GLY A 297 9.86 -26.56 -30.72
C GLY A 297 9.12 -27.56 -29.83
N ASN A 298 8.74 -27.20 -28.60
CA ASN A 298 8.03 -28.08 -27.70
C ASN A 298 6.56 -28.26 -28.13
N LYS A 299 6.32 -29.30 -28.93
CA LYS A 299 5.00 -29.64 -29.51
C LYS A 299 3.88 -29.71 -28.49
N LYS A 300 4.15 -30.23 -27.28
CA LYS A 300 3.13 -30.36 -26.23
C LYS A 300 2.69 -28.98 -25.74
N GLN A 301 3.64 -28.14 -25.35
CA GLN A 301 3.33 -26.79 -24.85
C GLN A 301 2.72 -25.90 -25.93
N ILE A 302 3.19 -25.98 -27.18
CA ILE A 302 2.59 -25.27 -28.31
C ILE A 302 1.13 -25.68 -28.50
N THR A 303 0.84 -26.98 -28.43
CA THR A 303 -0.52 -27.51 -28.58
C THR A 303 -1.43 -27.04 -27.45
N GLU A 304 -0.99 -27.19 -26.20
CA GLU A 304 -1.74 -26.72 -25.02
C GLU A 304 -1.99 -25.21 -25.09
N PHE A 305 -0.98 -24.43 -25.51
CA PHE A 305 -1.11 -22.99 -25.67
C PHE A 305 -2.17 -22.65 -26.72
N ILE A 306 -2.03 -23.13 -27.96
CA ILE A 306 -2.99 -22.89 -29.07
C ILE A 306 -4.43 -23.29 -28.68
N ASP A 307 -4.57 -24.45 -28.03
CA ASP A 307 -5.90 -24.96 -27.64
C ASP A 307 -6.54 -24.11 -26.53
N SER A 308 -5.74 -23.53 -25.63
CA SER A 308 -6.23 -22.64 -24.57
C SER A 308 -6.71 -21.25 -25.05
N LEU A 309 -6.24 -20.78 -26.21
CA LEU A 309 -6.48 -19.41 -26.66
C LEU A 309 -7.95 -19.16 -27.03
N LYS A 310 -8.52 -18.05 -26.55
CA LYS A 310 -9.82 -17.55 -27.01
C LYS A 310 -9.70 -16.97 -28.42
N SER A 311 -10.78 -17.04 -29.20
CA SER A 311 -10.81 -16.53 -30.59
C SER A 311 -10.40 -15.06 -30.70
N THR A 312 -10.72 -14.22 -29.70
CA THR A 312 -10.40 -12.78 -29.70
C THR A 312 -8.91 -12.46 -29.65
N ILE A 313 -8.08 -13.35 -29.11
CA ILE A 313 -6.63 -13.13 -28.94
C ILE A 313 -5.78 -14.05 -29.82
N PHE A 314 -6.41 -15.10 -30.37
CA PHE A 314 -5.78 -16.03 -31.30
C PHE A 314 -5.08 -15.39 -32.51
N PRO A 315 -5.50 -14.22 -33.06
CA PRO A 315 -4.79 -13.58 -34.17
C PRO A 315 -3.27 -13.41 -33.93
N GLY A 316 -2.81 -13.34 -32.68
CA GLY A 316 -1.37 -13.32 -32.35
C GLY A 316 -0.59 -14.56 -32.81
N MET A 317 -1.26 -15.70 -33.01
CA MET A 317 -0.65 -16.93 -33.54
C MET A 317 -0.60 -16.99 -35.07
N CYS A 318 -1.35 -16.14 -35.79
CA CYS A 318 -1.47 -16.25 -37.24
C CYS A 318 -0.12 -16.13 -37.96
N GLY A 319 0.75 -15.22 -37.51
CA GLY A 319 2.09 -15.06 -38.08
C GLY A 319 3.02 -16.26 -37.91
N TYR A 320 2.67 -17.23 -37.07
CA TYR A 320 3.45 -18.44 -36.83
C TYR A 320 2.79 -19.71 -37.41
N GLY A 321 1.55 -19.60 -37.92
CA GLY A 321 0.78 -20.76 -38.39
C GLY A 321 1.50 -21.56 -39.47
N GLU A 322 2.14 -20.88 -40.42
CA GLU A 322 2.90 -21.52 -41.50
C GLU A 322 4.01 -22.41 -40.94
N TYR A 323 4.84 -21.85 -40.05
CA TYR A 323 5.94 -22.57 -39.42
C TYR A 323 5.46 -23.71 -38.53
N VAL A 324 4.39 -23.48 -37.75
CA VAL A 324 3.79 -24.48 -36.85
C VAL A 324 3.32 -25.71 -37.64
N PHE A 325 2.62 -25.51 -38.75
CA PHE A 325 2.16 -26.62 -39.59
C PHE A 325 3.27 -27.25 -40.42
N TYR A 326 4.20 -26.45 -40.95
CA TYR A 326 5.34 -26.95 -41.73
C TYR A 326 6.26 -27.85 -40.91
N ASN A 327 6.46 -27.53 -39.63
CA ASN A 327 7.29 -28.33 -38.71
C ASN A 327 6.48 -29.31 -37.85
N GLU A 328 5.17 -29.47 -38.12
CA GLU A 328 4.29 -30.42 -37.42
C GLU A 328 4.28 -30.26 -35.89
N LEU A 329 4.42 -29.00 -35.43
CA LEU A 329 4.50 -28.60 -34.03
C LEU A 329 3.14 -28.55 -33.33
N TYR A 330 2.05 -28.80 -34.06
CA TYR A 330 0.69 -28.79 -33.52
C TYR A 330 -0.02 -30.13 -33.77
N ALA A 331 -0.57 -30.71 -32.72
CA ALA A 331 -1.39 -31.93 -32.78
C ALA A 331 -2.72 -31.83 -32.01
N GLY A 332 -3.15 -30.60 -31.71
CA GLY A 332 -4.39 -30.34 -30.99
C GLY A 332 -5.64 -30.48 -31.86
N VAL A 333 -6.75 -29.94 -31.38
CA VAL A 333 -8.08 -30.07 -32.03
C VAL A 333 -8.66 -28.74 -32.51
N SER A 334 -8.03 -27.63 -32.17
CA SER A 334 -8.45 -26.26 -32.49
C SER A 334 -7.90 -25.74 -33.84
N GLN A 335 -7.75 -26.60 -34.86
CA GLN A 335 -7.30 -26.15 -36.19
C GLN A 335 -8.26 -25.10 -36.80
N ASP A 336 -9.54 -25.14 -36.46
CA ASP A 336 -10.57 -24.20 -36.90
C ASP A 336 -10.26 -22.75 -36.50
N LYS A 337 -9.53 -22.52 -35.39
CA LYS A 337 -9.12 -21.18 -34.97
C LYS A 337 -8.19 -20.51 -35.99
N PHE A 338 -7.41 -21.27 -36.75
CA PHE A 338 -6.55 -20.73 -37.81
C PHE A 338 -7.34 -20.24 -39.04
N TYR A 339 -8.63 -20.56 -39.15
CA TYR A 339 -9.48 -20.05 -40.24
C TYR A 339 -9.62 -18.53 -40.25
N GLN A 340 -9.44 -17.87 -39.10
CA GLN A 340 -9.49 -16.40 -39.03
C GLN A 340 -8.22 -15.72 -39.58
N CYS A 341 -7.14 -16.47 -39.80
CA CYS A 341 -5.89 -15.92 -40.33
C CYS A 341 -6.01 -15.62 -41.83
N ASP A 342 -5.28 -14.61 -42.29
CA ASP A 342 -5.28 -14.22 -43.70
C ASP A 342 -4.65 -15.33 -44.55
N GLU A 343 -3.58 -15.94 -44.07
CA GLU A 343 -2.80 -17.00 -44.71
C GLU A 343 -3.42 -18.40 -44.62
N LYS A 344 -4.68 -18.52 -44.19
CA LYS A 344 -5.38 -19.81 -44.00
C LYS A 344 -5.22 -20.82 -45.15
N TYR A 345 -5.24 -20.35 -46.40
CA TYR A 345 -5.12 -21.22 -47.55
C TYR A 345 -3.68 -21.71 -47.76
N LYS A 346 -2.67 -20.94 -47.38
CA LYS A 346 -1.27 -21.42 -47.33
C LYS A 346 -1.12 -22.52 -46.29
N PHE A 347 -1.78 -22.38 -45.14
CA PHE A 347 -1.80 -23.44 -44.13
C PHE A 347 -2.46 -24.71 -44.68
N ALA A 348 -3.56 -24.56 -45.42
CA ALA A 348 -4.24 -25.67 -46.11
C ALA A 348 -3.30 -26.39 -47.08
N ASP A 349 -2.55 -25.66 -47.92
CA ASP A 349 -1.58 -26.22 -48.86
C ASP A 349 -0.49 -27.03 -48.14
N ILE A 350 0.07 -26.50 -47.05
CA ILE A 350 1.07 -27.20 -46.23
C ILE A 350 0.49 -28.50 -45.67
N LEU A 351 -0.68 -28.43 -45.04
CA LEU A 351 -1.37 -29.59 -44.47
C LEU A 351 -1.70 -30.65 -45.53
N MET A 352 -2.16 -30.23 -46.72
CA MET A 352 -2.43 -31.12 -47.85
C MET A 352 -1.16 -31.81 -48.34
N SER A 353 -0.04 -31.08 -48.47
CA SER A 353 1.25 -31.65 -48.90
C SER A 353 1.79 -32.70 -47.93
N LYS A 354 1.53 -32.51 -46.63
CA LYS A 354 1.86 -33.45 -45.55
C LYS A 354 0.81 -34.54 -45.33
N LYS A 355 -0.23 -34.60 -46.17
CA LYS A 355 -1.34 -35.56 -46.07
C LYS A 355 -2.10 -35.48 -44.73
N GLN A 356 -2.05 -34.34 -44.05
CA GLN A 356 -2.79 -34.07 -42.82
C GLN A 356 -4.24 -33.66 -43.16
N TYR A 357 -4.94 -34.49 -43.91
CA TYR A 357 -6.24 -34.17 -44.49
C TYR A 357 -7.32 -33.89 -43.43
N GLN A 358 -7.30 -34.59 -42.30
CA GLN A 358 -8.28 -34.35 -41.23
C GLN A 358 -8.13 -32.94 -40.63
N SER A 359 -6.90 -32.42 -40.52
CA SER A 359 -6.64 -31.04 -40.08
C SER A 359 -7.22 -30.00 -41.04
N VAL A 360 -7.10 -30.22 -42.36
CA VAL A 360 -7.71 -29.36 -43.39
C VAL A 360 -9.24 -29.38 -43.27
N VAL A 361 -9.84 -30.56 -43.08
CA VAL A 361 -11.28 -30.68 -42.85
C VAL A 361 -11.69 -29.91 -41.59
N ASN A 362 -10.99 -30.09 -40.46
CA ASN A 362 -11.30 -29.38 -39.22
C ASN A 362 -11.27 -27.85 -39.39
N MET A 363 -10.36 -27.35 -40.22
CA MET A 363 -10.19 -25.92 -40.45
C MET A 363 -11.29 -25.31 -41.34
N PHE A 364 -11.72 -26.01 -42.39
CA PHE A 364 -12.60 -25.45 -43.44
C PHE A 364 -14.01 -26.03 -43.51
N PHE A 365 -14.32 -27.08 -42.73
CA PHE A 365 -15.63 -27.73 -42.82
C PHE A 365 -16.78 -26.75 -42.51
N LYS A 366 -17.82 -26.78 -43.36
CA LYS A 366 -19.00 -25.90 -43.32
C LYS A 366 -18.71 -24.40 -43.54
N LYS A 367 -17.52 -24.03 -43.99
CA LYS A 367 -17.22 -22.63 -44.35
C LYS A 367 -17.76 -22.33 -45.76
N PRO A 368 -18.28 -21.11 -46.00
CA PRO A 368 -19.15 -20.86 -47.14
C PRO A 368 -18.42 -20.55 -48.45
N LYS A 369 -17.14 -20.16 -48.43
CA LYS A 369 -16.45 -19.70 -49.65
C LYS A 369 -16.08 -20.89 -50.53
N ASP A 370 -16.03 -20.65 -51.83
CA ASP A 370 -15.73 -21.69 -52.80
C ASP A 370 -14.33 -22.29 -52.62
N MET A 371 -13.33 -21.48 -52.25
CA MET A 371 -12.02 -21.97 -51.85
C MET A 371 -12.06 -22.83 -50.58
N ASP A 372 -12.93 -22.53 -49.61
CA ASP A 372 -13.09 -23.36 -48.41
C ASP A 372 -13.66 -24.74 -48.76
N LYS A 373 -14.69 -24.75 -49.62
CA LYS A 373 -15.31 -25.97 -50.15
C LYS A 373 -14.30 -26.77 -50.96
N TYR A 374 -13.47 -26.12 -51.78
CA TYR A 374 -12.40 -26.74 -52.55
C TYR A 374 -11.42 -27.51 -51.65
N TYR A 375 -10.88 -26.87 -50.61
CA TYR A 375 -9.97 -27.54 -49.68
C TYR A 375 -10.66 -28.64 -48.87
N THR A 376 -11.89 -28.40 -48.41
CA THR A 376 -12.67 -29.40 -47.66
C THR A 376 -12.93 -30.64 -48.51
N ALA A 377 -13.38 -30.48 -49.76
CA ALA A 377 -13.64 -31.58 -50.68
C ALA A 377 -12.34 -32.35 -51.01
N SER A 378 -11.25 -31.62 -51.32
CA SER A 378 -9.95 -32.21 -51.63
C SER A 378 -9.42 -33.06 -50.46
N ALA A 379 -9.51 -32.54 -49.24
CA ALA A 379 -9.10 -33.26 -48.04
C ALA A 379 -9.99 -34.47 -47.74
N LEU A 380 -11.32 -34.36 -47.86
CA LEU A 380 -12.23 -35.50 -47.69
C LEU A 380 -11.94 -36.62 -48.70
N ARG A 381 -11.60 -36.26 -49.95
CA ARG A 381 -11.18 -37.23 -50.96
C ARG A 381 -9.86 -37.90 -50.56
N GLY A 382 -8.88 -37.14 -50.04
CA GLY A 382 -7.65 -37.69 -49.46
C GLY A 382 -7.86 -38.65 -48.29
N LEU A 383 -8.95 -38.47 -47.53
CA LEU A 383 -9.41 -39.40 -46.48
C LEU A 383 -10.24 -40.59 -47.01
N GLY A 384 -10.42 -40.74 -48.32
CA GLY A 384 -11.25 -41.79 -48.92
C GLY A 384 -12.76 -41.55 -48.83
N LYS A 385 -13.22 -40.38 -48.37
CA LYS A 385 -14.64 -40.03 -48.20
C LYS A 385 -15.24 -39.46 -49.50
N THR A 386 -15.16 -40.21 -50.60
CA THR A 386 -15.48 -39.75 -51.97
C THR A 386 -16.88 -39.16 -52.12
N LYS A 387 -17.91 -39.81 -51.56
CA LYS A 387 -19.29 -39.32 -51.64
C LYS A 387 -19.45 -37.94 -50.97
N ALA A 388 -18.88 -37.78 -49.78
CA ALA A 388 -18.92 -36.50 -49.06
C ALA A 388 -18.10 -35.42 -49.78
N ALA A 389 -16.94 -35.79 -50.34
CA ALA A 389 -16.11 -34.88 -51.12
C ALA A 389 -16.84 -34.35 -52.36
N ASN A 390 -17.51 -35.21 -53.13
CA ASN A 390 -18.26 -34.82 -54.31
C ASN A 390 -19.44 -33.91 -53.96
N ASN A 391 -20.20 -34.24 -52.91
CA ASN A 391 -21.32 -33.41 -52.46
C ASN A 391 -20.88 -31.97 -52.11
N ILE A 392 -19.70 -31.81 -51.49
CA ILE A 392 -19.16 -30.47 -51.18
C ILE A 392 -18.66 -29.77 -52.45
N ALA A 393 -17.98 -30.50 -53.35
CA ALA A 393 -17.45 -29.93 -54.59
C ALA A 393 -18.55 -29.48 -55.56
N ASP A 394 -19.70 -30.16 -55.59
CA ASP A 394 -20.83 -29.78 -56.46
C ASP A 394 -21.43 -28.41 -56.07
N ALA A 395 -21.26 -28.01 -54.81
CA ALA A 395 -21.68 -26.71 -54.28
C ALA A 395 -20.69 -25.56 -54.52
N ILE A 396 -19.57 -25.81 -55.22
CA ILE A 396 -18.65 -24.77 -55.70
C ILE A 396 -19.26 -24.10 -56.95
N SER A 397 -19.38 -22.78 -56.91
CA SER A 397 -19.93 -21.97 -58.01
C SER A 397 -18.85 -21.48 -58.98
N ASP A 398 -17.63 -21.27 -58.49
CA ASP A 398 -16.45 -20.95 -59.31
C ASP A 398 -16.08 -22.13 -60.22
N GLU A 399 -16.28 -21.97 -61.52
CA GLU A 399 -16.05 -23.03 -62.50
C GLU A 399 -14.57 -23.39 -62.67
N GLU A 400 -13.64 -22.46 -62.46
CA GLU A 400 -12.20 -22.74 -62.53
C GLU A 400 -11.77 -23.62 -61.35
N LEU A 401 -12.23 -23.28 -60.14
CA LEU A 401 -11.97 -24.11 -58.95
C LEU A 401 -12.61 -25.49 -59.05
N LYS A 402 -13.80 -25.57 -59.63
CA LYS A 402 -14.52 -26.82 -59.87
C LYS A 402 -13.80 -27.70 -60.90
N ALA A 403 -13.28 -27.10 -61.96
CA ALA A 403 -12.44 -27.78 -62.96
C ALA A 403 -11.14 -28.28 -62.32
N LYS A 404 -10.45 -27.42 -61.56
CA LYS A 404 -9.22 -27.76 -60.82
C LYS A 404 -9.42 -28.94 -59.87
N TYR A 405 -10.54 -29.00 -59.14
CA TYR A 405 -10.86 -30.13 -58.25
C TYR A 405 -11.08 -31.45 -59.02
N LYS A 406 -11.63 -31.38 -60.24
CA LYS A 406 -11.85 -32.56 -61.11
C LYS A 406 -10.58 -33.01 -61.84
N GLY A 407 -9.45 -32.33 -61.66
CA GLY A 407 -8.20 -32.62 -62.36
C GLY A 407 -8.07 -31.95 -63.72
N GLY A 408 -8.87 -30.92 -64.00
CA GLY A 408 -8.68 -30.03 -65.14
C GLY A 408 -7.49 -29.09 -64.90
N VAL A 409 -6.66 -28.92 -65.93
CA VAL A 409 -5.54 -27.95 -65.96
C VAL A 409 -6.08 -26.54 -66.10
#